data_AF-A0A6N2TXU2-F1
#
_entry.id   AF-A0A6N2TXU2-F1
#
_cell.length_a   1.000
_cell.length_b   1.000
_cell.length_c   1.000
_cell.angle_alpha   90.00
_cell.angle_beta   90.00
_cell.angle_gamma   90.00
#
_symmetry.space_group_name_H-M   'P 1'
#
loop_
_entity.id
_entity.type
_entity.pdbx_description
1 polymer ?
#
loop_
_entity_poly.entity_id
_entity_poly.type
_entity_poly.pdbx_seq_one_letter_code
_entity_poly.pdbx_strand_id
1 'polypeptide(L)' 'MTDIRKTCVEAIFREFEDHGDAISPACGDLWDEIEARRSLGHIVGYVDLDVADLVDIVIDTINKELM' A
#
# COMPACT_ATOMS: atom_id res chain seq x y z
N MET A 1 -1.87 -9.28 -18.02
CA MET A 1 -1.87 -8.08 -17.13
C MET A 1 -3.10 -8.02 -16.25
N THR A 2 -4.31 -8.28 -16.77
CA THR A 2 -5.55 -8.29 -15.98
C THR A 2 -5.53 -9.31 -14.84
N ASP A 3 -4.95 -10.49 -15.05
CA ASP A 3 -4.87 -11.52 -14.01
C ASP A 3 -3.94 -11.11 -12.85
N ILE A 4 -2.84 -10.42 -13.15
CA ILE A 4 -1.92 -9.88 -12.13
C ILE A 4 -2.63 -8.79 -11.34
N ARG A 5 -3.26 -7.82 -12.02
CA ARG A 5 -4.04 -6.77 -11.36
C ARG A 5 -5.10 -7.36 -10.42
N LYS A 6 -5.90 -8.31 -10.90
CA LYS A 6 -6.93 -8.97 -10.08
C LYS A 6 -6.33 -9.66 -8.86
N THR A 7 -5.23 -10.39 -9.04
CA THR A 7 -4.53 -11.10 -7.95
C THR A 7 -3.98 -10.13 -6.91
N CYS A 8 -3.40 -9.01 -7.36
CA CYS A 8 -2.92 -7.94 -6.48
C CYS A 8 -4.06 -7.29 -5.68
N VAL A 9 -5.21 -6.99 -6.32
CA VAL A 9 -6.39 -6.44 -5.63
C VAL A 9 -6.87 -7.39 -4.54
N GLU A 10 -7.03 -8.68 -4.86
CA GLU A 10 -7.46 -9.69 -3.89
C GLU A 10 -6.48 -9.86 -2.71
N ALA A 11 -5.17 -9.75 -2.98
CA ALA A 11 -4.15 -9.82 -1.94
C ALA A 11 -4.22 -8.63 -0.98
N ILE A 12 -4.38 -7.41 -1.50
CA ILE A 12 -4.48 -6.20 -0.66
C ILE A 12 -5.75 -6.22 0.19
N PHE A 13 -6.89 -6.66 -0.37
CA PHE A 13 -8.12 -6.78 0.41
C PHE A 13 -7.97 -7.79 1.56
N ARG A 14 -7.33 -8.95 1.33
CA ARG A 14 -7.05 -9.91 2.42
C ARG A 14 -6.15 -9.32 3.49
N GLU A 15 -5.11 -8.59 3.09
CA GLU A 15 -4.24 -7.91 4.04
C GLU A 15 -5.01 -6.90 4.90
N PHE A 16 -5.95 -6.15 4.32
CA PHE A 16 -6.81 -5.24 5.09
C PHE A 16 -7.84 -5.94 5.98
N GLU A 17 -8.28 -7.16 5.63
CA GLU A 17 -9.16 -7.95 6.50
C GLU A 17 -8.44 -8.38 7.78
N ASP A 18 -7.16 -8.77 7.68
CA ASP A 18 -6.36 -9.24 8.82
C ASP A 18 -5.61 -8.11 9.55
N HIS A 19 -5.25 -7.04 8.83
CA HIS A 19 -4.35 -5.97 9.27
C HIS A 19 -4.80 -4.56 8.84
N GLY A 20 -6.11 -4.33 8.63
CA GLY A 20 -6.63 -3.03 8.18
C GLY A 20 -6.40 -1.85 9.14
N ASP A 21 -6.11 -2.14 10.42
CA ASP A 21 -5.66 -1.15 11.41
C ASP A 21 -4.18 -0.78 11.27
N ALA A 22 -3.42 -1.55 10.48
CA ALA A 22 -1.99 -1.36 10.25
C ALA A 22 -1.65 -0.33 9.16
N ILE A 23 -2.64 0.32 8.51
CA ILE A 23 -2.37 1.55 7.75
C ILE A 23 -2.06 2.68 8.73
N SER A 24 -0.90 2.59 9.37
CA SER A 24 -0.40 3.54 10.34
C SER A 24 1.08 3.78 10.07
N PRO A 25 1.43 4.91 9.43
CA PRO A 25 2.74 5.47 9.64
C PRO A 25 2.64 6.29 10.93
N ALA A 26 3.00 5.68 12.06
CA ALA A 26 3.48 6.47 13.17
C ALA A 26 4.82 7.08 12.71
N CYS A 27 4.86 8.41 12.56
CA CYS A 27 6.06 9.12 12.14
C CYS A 27 7.25 8.69 13.02
N GLY A 28 8.25 8.03 12.43
CA GLY A 28 9.45 7.58 13.14
C GLY A 28 9.59 6.07 13.34
N ASP A 29 8.58 5.27 13.00
CA ASP A 29 8.69 3.80 13.05
C ASP A 29 9.18 3.24 11.71
N LEU A 30 10.19 2.35 11.78
CA LEU A 30 10.70 1.60 10.62
C LEU A 30 9.71 0.49 10.28
N TRP A 31 9.18 0.48 9.05
CA TRP A 31 8.58 -0.73 8.48
C TRP A 31 9.69 -1.45 7.71
N ASP A 32 10.27 -2.49 8.33
CA ASP A 32 11.46 -3.18 7.85
C ASP A 32 12.59 -2.19 7.48
N GLU A 33 13.10 -2.21 6.25
CA GLU A 33 14.18 -1.32 5.77
C GLU A 33 13.65 0.02 5.21
N ILE A 34 12.33 0.22 5.18
CA ILE A 34 11.72 1.44 4.64
C ILE A 34 11.59 2.46 5.76
N GLU A 35 12.55 3.37 5.82
CA GLU A 35 12.44 4.56 6.66
C GLU A 35 11.34 5.46 6.08
N ALA A 36 10.19 5.54 6.76
CA ALA A 36 9.10 6.45 6.43
C ALA A 36 9.52 7.92 6.68
N ARG A 37 10.48 8.42 5.90
CA ARG A 37 11.14 9.73 6.04
C ARG A 37 10.28 10.93 5.67
N ARG A 38 9.08 10.69 5.16
CA ARG A 38 8.11 11.74 4.89
C ARG A 38 7.02 11.55 5.92
N SER A 39 6.76 12.59 6.70
CA SER A 39 5.49 12.68 7.41
C SER A 39 4.39 12.52 6.36
N LEU A 40 3.87 11.30 6.19
CA LEU A 40 2.53 11.09 5.69
C LEU A 40 1.69 11.74 6.77
N GLY A 41 1.48 13.06 6.69
CA GLY A 41 0.96 13.85 7.79
C GLY A 41 -0.18 13.08 8.43
N HIS A 42 -0.02 12.68 9.69
CA HIS A 42 -0.81 11.63 10.33
C HIS A 42 -2.27 11.72 9.88
N ILE A 43 -2.70 10.82 8.99
CA ILE A 43 -4.09 10.79 8.56
C ILE A 43 -4.84 10.03 9.65
N VAL A 44 -5.26 10.77 10.67
CA VAL A 44 -6.08 10.22 11.74
C VAL A 44 -7.54 10.37 11.32
N GLY A 45 -8.19 9.27 10.92
CA GLY A 45 -9.59 9.24 10.52
C GLY A 45 -9.90 8.13 9.52
N TYR A 46 -11.17 8.05 9.10
CA TYR A 46 -11.57 7.17 8.00
C TYR A 46 -10.97 7.70 6.68
N VAL A 47 -10.26 6.84 5.96
CA VAL A 47 -9.68 7.14 4.65
C VAL A 47 -10.30 6.19 3.63
N ASP A 48 -10.98 6.75 2.63
CA ASP A 48 -11.40 5.98 1.47
C ASP A 48 -10.22 5.89 0.50
N LEU A 49 -9.67 4.69 0.35
CA LEU A 49 -8.60 4.39 -0.60
C LEU A 49 -9.17 3.65 -1.80
N ASP A 50 -8.89 4.16 -3.01
CA ASP A 50 -9.14 3.39 -4.23
C ASP A 50 -8.06 2.30 -4.38
N VAL A 51 -8.43 1.08 -4.02
CA VAL A 51 -7.54 -0.09 -4.06
C VAL A 51 -7.09 -0.39 -5.49
N ALA A 52 -7.90 -0.10 -6.51
CA ALA A 52 -7.50 -0.35 -7.89
C ALA A 52 -6.37 0.58 -8.32
N ASP A 53 -6.45 1.87 -7.98
CA ASP A 53 -5.40 2.85 -8.25
C ASP A 53 -4.13 2.54 -7.44
N LEU A 54 -4.26 2.08 -6.19
CA LEU A 54 -3.12 1.62 -5.40
C LEU A 54 -2.38 0.45 -6.06
N VAL A 55 -3.13 -0.54 -6.58
CA VAL A 55 -2.54 -1.67 -7.31
C VAL A 55 -1.81 -1.21 -8.56
N ASP A 56 -2.36 -0.24 -9.30
CA ASP A 56 -1.70 0.28 -10.49
C ASP A 56 -0.37 0.99 -10.14
N ILE A 57 -0.30 1.73 -9.03
CA ILE A 57 0.96 2.31 -8.54
C ILE A 57 2.00 1.22 -8.23
N VAL A 58 1.59 0.14 -7.54
CA VAL A 58 2.47 -0.98 -7.19
C VAL A 58 3.00 -1.66 -8.46
N ILE A 59 2.12 -1.98 -9.41
CA ILE A 59 2.49 -2.64 -10.67
C ILE A 59 3.44 -1.76 -11.48
N ASP A 60 3.14 -0.47 -11.61
CA ASP A 60 4.00 0.47 -12.35
C ASP A 60 5.39 0.59 -11.71
N THR A 61 5.47 0.57 -10.38
CA THR A 61 6.75 0.64 -9.67
C THR A 61 7.58 -0.62 -9.90
N ILE A 62 6.97 -1.81 -9.75
CA ILE A 62 7.64 -3.09 -10.03
C ILE A 62 8.13 -3.12 -11.48
N ASN A 63 7.29 -2.71 -12.43
CA ASN A 63 7.64 -2.67 -13.84
C ASN A 63 8.85 -1.76 -14.10
N LYS A 64 8.96 -0.61 -13.42
CA LYS A 64 10.11 0.30 -13.56
C LYS A 64 11.42 -0.28 -13.04
N GLU A 65 11.38 -1.05 -11.95
CA GLU A 65 12.57 -1.68 -11.36
C GLU A 65 13.03 -2.92 -12.14
N LEU A 66 12.12 -3.60 -12.82
CA LEU A 66 12.41 -4.79 -13.64
C LEU A 66 12.77 -4.46 -15.10
N MET A 67 12.76 -3.18 -15.49
CA MET A 67 13.16 -2.67 -16.82
C MET A 67 14.53 -1.98 -16.76
#